data_AF-A0A2G2KXQ5-F1
#
_entry.id   AF-A0A2G2KXQ5-F1
#
_cell.length_a   1.000
_cell.length_b   1.000
_cell.length_c   1.000
_cell.angle_alpha   90.00
_cell.angle_beta   90.00
_cell.angle_gamma   90.00
#
_symmetry.space_group_name_H-M   'P 1'
#
loop_
_entity.id
_entity.type
_entity.pdbx_description
1 polymer ?
#
loop_
_entity_poly.entity_id
_entity_poly.type
_entity_poly.pdbx_seq_one_letter_code
_entity_poly.pdbx_strand_id
1 'polypeptide(L)'
;MKPTQFVKTSVLVLIFILAGCNESHENNEEKLPLYGKPTKVLSNESLVDALCKIQSEFRDLPKPLMLNMSQKGEWTTNKIGAPTAHYRGFSRIHLRPEALTFLQQHSRLELVASLVPLFIDPEVGGEAAVLLAGIPAGSDSMQGGTTGNLSSRIKETDYKSRENQGTWNDNGYNQFSAVTGLYGLTNSTSRIHKKNVVELPGSLESSIIELLRDLENAPLKFLEIGYLHMPQPHTIETVRKWIDGHQLPLPSTKTKKFVEQYKGDFATMVMLPKIGQPQGLLNLNEYYMMWLTGRENEYWPALLNLNSGQKYRNQLIKDFRKYYVKKAYDICQEGRANS
;
A
#
# COMPACT_ATOMS: atom_id res chain seq x y z
N MET A 1 45.88 35.39 73.65
CA MET A 1 44.81 34.44 74.06
C MET A 1 44.06 33.98 72.83
N LYS A 2 43.69 32.70 72.82
CA LYS A 2 43.03 31.91 71.76
C LYS A 2 41.53 32.32 71.59
N PRO A 3 40.75 31.76 70.63
CA PRO A 3 40.10 32.48 69.52
C PRO A 3 38.56 32.33 69.44
N THR A 4 37.88 33.05 68.53
CA THR A 4 36.53 32.71 67.98
C THR A 4 36.20 33.65 66.80
N GLN A 5 36.32 33.27 65.52
CA GLN A 5 35.33 32.62 64.62
C GLN A 5 33.87 33.12 64.74
N PHE A 6 33.30 33.74 63.69
CA PHE A 6 32.40 33.12 62.69
C PHE A 6 31.72 34.17 61.76
N VAL A 7 31.96 34.01 60.44
CA VAL A 7 31.06 34.14 59.27
C VAL A 7 30.13 35.35 59.13
N LYS A 8 30.34 36.11 58.04
CA LYS A 8 29.31 36.47 57.03
C LYS A 8 29.97 37.02 55.76
N THR A 9 30.41 36.13 54.88
CA THR A 9 30.75 36.48 53.50
C THR A 9 29.46 36.41 52.69
N SER A 10 28.84 37.56 52.42
CA SER A 10 27.73 37.64 51.47
C SER A 10 28.28 37.56 50.04
N VAL A 11 27.95 36.41 49.46
CA VAL A 11 27.92 36.03 48.05
C VAL A 11 27.68 37.20 47.09
N LEU A 12 28.67 37.49 46.25
CA LEU A 12 28.42 37.91 44.86
C LEU A 12 29.56 37.38 43.99
N VAL A 13 29.43 36.12 43.60
CA VAL A 13 30.31 35.49 42.62
C VAL A 13 29.41 35.02 41.49
N LEU A 14 29.42 35.82 40.42
CA LEU A 14 28.88 35.52 39.11
C LEU A 14 29.83 34.49 38.47
N ILE A 15 29.62 33.19 38.72
CA ILE A 15 30.30 32.11 38.01
C ILE A 15 29.41 31.66 36.85
N PHE A 16 29.97 31.83 35.65
CA PHE A 16 29.57 31.18 34.41
C PHE A 16 29.34 29.67 34.63
N ILE A 17 28.09 29.22 34.53
CA ILE A 17 27.78 27.83 34.21
C ILE A 17 27.83 27.72 32.68
N LEU A 18 29.02 27.40 32.17
CA LEU A 18 29.21 26.79 30.86
C LEU A 18 29.54 25.31 31.10
N ALA A 19 29.09 24.48 30.16
CA ALA A 19 29.25 23.02 30.06
C ALA A 19 28.20 22.19 30.83
N GLY A 20 27.11 21.88 30.12
CA GLY A 20 26.12 20.92 30.58
C GLY A 20 24.81 20.90 29.81
N CYS A 21 24.56 21.83 28.88
CA CYS A 21 23.53 21.66 27.88
C CYS A 21 24.10 20.77 26.77
N ASN A 22 23.85 19.47 26.89
CA ASN A 22 23.88 18.53 25.78
C ASN A 22 22.72 18.92 24.85
N GLU A 23 22.87 20.05 24.16
CA GLU A 23 22.08 20.39 22.99
C GLU A 23 22.44 19.32 21.97
N SER A 24 21.57 18.31 21.92
CA SER A 24 21.36 17.54 20.72
C SER A 24 21.02 18.56 19.63
N HIS A 25 22.04 19.03 18.93
CA HIS A 25 21.94 19.48 17.56
C HIS A 25 21.46 18.27 16.73
N GLU A 26 20.19 17.90 16.89
CA GLU A 26 19.45 17.26 15.82
C GLU A 26 19.39 18.31 14.72
N ASN A 27 20.28 18.12 13.75
CA ASN A 27 20.29 18.87 12.51
C ASN A 27 18.85 19.05 12.02
N ASN A 28 18.43 20.31 12.00
CA ASN A 28 17.34 20.84 11.19
C ASN A 28 17.75 20.74 9.71
N GLU A 29 18.15 19.54 9.26
CA GLU A 29 18.01 19.18 7.86
C GLU A 29 16.52 19.28 7.60
N GLU A 30 16.16 20.29 6.82
CA GLU A 30 14.87 20.44 6.19
C GLU A 30 14.55 19.10 5.52
N LYS A 31 13.87 18.20 6.26
CA LYS A 31 13.68 16.80 5.88
C LYS A 31 13.04 16.81 4.50
N LEU A 32 13.86 16.56 3.48
CA LEU A 32 13.43 16.56 2.10
C LEU A 32 12.17 15.69 2.01
N PRO A 33 11.13 16.14 1.30
CA PRO A 33 9.91 15.36 1.16
C PRO A 33 10.29 13.96 0.65
N LEU A 34 9.84 12.95 1.40
CA LEU A 34 10.29 11.55 1.27
C LEU A 34 9.80 10.86 -0.03
N TYR A 35 8.95 11.53 -0.80
CA TYR A 35 8.46 11.15 -2.12
C TYR A 35 8.17 12.43 -2.92
N GLY A 36 8.07 12.25 -4.24
CA GLY A 36 8.05 13.33 -5.22
C GLY A 36 6.75 14.10 -5.34
N LYS A 37 6.78 15.10 -6.22
CA LYS A 37 5.57 15.76 -6.70
C LYS A 37 4.77 14.78 -7.59
N PRO A 38 3.43 14.88 -7.63
CA PRO A 38 2.61 14.08 -8.52
C PRO A 38 3.07 14.16 -9.98
N THR A 39 3.07 13.01 -10.65
CA THR A 39 3.44 12.89 -12.06
C THR A 39 2.40 13.63 -12.91
N LYS A 40 2.84 14.58 -13.74
CA LYS A 40 1.97 15.28 -14.68
C LYS A 40 1.63 14.35 -15.85
N VAL A 41 0.35 14.16 -16.13
CA VAL A 41 -0.10 13.40 -17.30
C VAL A 41 -0.06 14.32 -18.52
N LEU A 42 0.57 13.87 -19.60
CA LEU A 42 0.63 14.65 -20.84
C LEU A 42 -0.73 14.62 -21.57
N SER A 43 -1.04 15.64 -22.38
CA SER A 43 -2.36 15.76 -23.03
C SER A 43 -2.68 14.63 -24.02
N ASN A 44 -1.67 13.90 -24.47
CA ASN A 44 -1.77 12.75 -25.39
C ASN A 44 -1.40 11.42 -24.72
N GLU A 45 -1.20 11.40 -23.40
CA GLU A 45 -0.83 10.21 -22.63
C GLU A 45 -2.06 9.70 -21.89
N SER A 46 -2.35 8.41 -21.97
CA SER A 46 -3.41 7.83 -21.14
C SER A 46 -2.92 7.67 -19.69
N LEU A 47 -3.84 7.61 -18.73
CA LEU A 47 -3.48 7.35 -17.32
C LEU A 47 -2.79 5.99 -17.14
N VAL A 48 -3.11 5.02 -17.99
CA VAL A 48 -2.47 3.69 -17.99
C VAL A 48 -1.03 3.81 -18.50
N ASP A 49 -0.79 4.55 -19.58
CA ASP A 49 0.56 4.77 -20.10
C ASP A 49 1.45 5.43 -19.05
N ALA A 50 0.93 6.40 -18.31
CA ALA A 50 1.65 7.05 -17.23
C ALA A 50 2.03 6.07 -16.09
N LEU A 51 1.13 5.15 -15.69
CA LEU A 51 1.45 4.10 -14.72
C LEU A 51 2.48 3.10 -15.26
N CYS A 52 2.35 2.70 -16.53
CA CYS A 52 3.28 1.76 -17.17
C CYS A 52 4.66 2.38 -17.39
N LYS A 53 4.74 3.69 -17.61
CA LYS A 53 5.99 4.43 -17.66
C LYS A 53 6.75 4.35 -16.34
N ILE A 54 6.06 4.56 -15.21
CA ILE A 54 6.65 4.39 -13.86
C ILE A 54 7.17 2.96 -13.67
N GLN A 55 6.43 1.94 -14.13
CA GLN A 55 6.94 0.56 -14.09
C GLN A 55 8.20 0.36 -14.94
N SER A 56 8.27 0.98 -16.12
CA SER A 56 9.45 0.88 -16.99
C SER A 56 10.67 1.55 -16.33
N GLU A 57 10.52 2.79 -15.86
CA GLU A 57 11.56 3.53 -15.15
C GLU A 57 12.07 2.74 -13.93
N PHE A 58 11.17 2.10 -13.18
CA PHE A 58 11.53 1.22 -12.04
C PHE A 58 12.37 0.01 -12.47
N ARG A 59 12.04 -0.61 -13.60
CA ARG A 59 12.76 -1.80 -14.10
C ARG A 59 14.19 -1.46 -14.55
N ASP A 60 14.40 -0.24 -15.04
CA ASP A 60 15.71 0.24 -15.51
C ASP A 60 16.66 0.62 -14.37
N LEU A 61 16.18 0.69 -13.11
CA LEU A 61 17.03 0.98 -11.96
C LEU A 61 18.08 -0.12 -11.72
N PRO A 62 19.33 0.24 -11.35
CA PRO A 62 20.36 -0.73 -11.04
C PRO A 62 19.98 -1.57 -9.81
N LYS A 63 19.99 -2.90 -9.96
CA LYS A 63 19.64 -3.85 -8.89
C LYS A 63 20.91 -4.41 -8.20
N PRO A 64 20.82 -4.85 -6.93
CA PRO A 64 19.65 -4.80 -6.05
C PRO A 64 19.39 -3.39 -5.51
N LEU A 65 18.12 -3.03 -5.27
CA LEU A 65 17.75 -1.70 -4.75
C LEU A 65 18.03 -1.55 -3.25
N MET A 66 18.01 -2.66 -2.50
CA MET A 66 18.35 -2.66 -1.09
C MET A 66 19.87 -2.52 -0.91
N LEU A 67 20.26 -1.57 -0.06
CA LEU A 67 21.62 -1.41 0.42
C LEU A 67 21.88 -2.34 1.62
N ASN A 68 21.02 -2.26 2.63
CA ASN A 68 21.05 -3.14 3.80
C ASN A 68 19.70 -3.11 4.53
N MET A 69 19.56 -3.95 5.55
CA MET A 69 18.40 -3.97 6.45
C MET A 69 18.86 -3.79 7.90
N SER A 70 18.10 -3.00 8.66
CA SER A 70 18.31 -2.82 10.10
C SER A 70 17.00 -3.04 10.85
N GLN A 71 17.07 -3.40 12.14
CA GLN A 71 15.88 -3.57 12.95
C GLN A 71 15.65 -2.34 13.82
N LYS A 72 14.45 -1.76 13.78
CA LYS A 72 13.98 -0.83 14.81
C LYS A 72 13.35 -1.65 15.93
N GLY A 73 13.84 -1.50 17.16
CA GLY A 73 13.22 -2.11 18.34
C GLY A 73 11.84 -1.52 18.63
N GLU A 74 11.14 -2.03 19.64
CA GLU A 74 9.87 -1.46 20.10
C GLU A 74 10.07 -0.03 20.63
N TRP A 75 9.08 0.83 20.47
CA TRP A 75 9.11 2.19 21.02
C TRP A 75 7.73 2.65 21.45
N THR A 76 7.70 3.67 22.29
CA THR A 76 6.47 4.30 22.77
C THR A 76 6.47 5.78 22.41
N THR A 77 5.30 6.33 22.07
CA THR A 77 5.15 7.78 21.94
C THR A 77 4.32 8.29 23.11
N ASN A 78 4.90 9.22 23.87
CA ASN A 78 4.21 9.96 24.91
C ASN A 78 3.85 11.33 24.36
N LYS A 79 2.55 11.59 24.19
CA LYS A 79 2.03 12.91 23.83
C LYS A 79 1.21 13.43 25.01
N ILE A 80 1.52 14.63 25.48
CA ILE A 80 0.76 15.27 26.56
C ILE A 80 -0.70 15.39 26.11
N GLY A 81 -1.62 14.83 26.91
CA GLY A 81 -3.06 14.85 26.62
C GLY A 81 -3.55 13.77 25.65
N ALA A 82 -2.70 12.84 25.21
CA ALA A 82 -3.13 11.68 24.41
C ALA A 82 -2.67 10.36 25.05
N PRO A 83 -3.38 9.24 24.80
CA PRO A 83 -2.94 7.93 25.27
C PRO A 83 -1.54 7.59 24.76
N THR A 84 -0.72 6.98 25.62
CA THR A 84 0.55 6.38 25.21
C THR A 84 0.30 5.34 24.14
N ALA A 85 0.98 5.47 23.00
CA ALA A 85 0.92 4.50 21.92
C ALA A 85 2.19 3.64 21.96
N HIS A 86 2.01 2.33 22.05
CA HIS A 86 3.08 1.33 21.95
C HIS A 86 3.18 0.85 20.51
N TYR A 87 4.40 0.87 19.97
CA TYR A 87 4.69 0.41 18.61
C TYR A 87 5.63 -0.78 18.64
N ARG A 88 5.25 -1.83 17.91
CA ARG A 88 6.12 -2.99 17.70
C ARG A 88 7.32 -2.59 16.84
N GLY A 89 8.45 -3.24 17.10
CA GLY A 89 9.62 -3.11 16.24
C GLY A 89 9.35 -3.55 14.81
N PHE A 90 10.15 -3.05 13.87
CA PHE A 90 10.02 -3.39 12.45
C PHE A 90 11.38 -3.39 11.73
N SER A 91 11.46 -4.10 10.61
CA SER A 91 12.63 -4.06 9.73
C SER A 91 12.61 -2.77 8.91
N ARG A 92 13.67 -1.98 9.02
CA ARG A 92 13.94 -0.81 8.18
C ARG A 92 14.83 -1.25 7.02
N ILE A 93 14.34 -1.02 5.81
CA ILE A 93 15.07 -1.24 4.57
C ILE A 93 15.76 0.06 4.20
N HIS A 94 17.07 -0.01 4.00
CA HIS A 94 17.85 1.11 3.50
C HIS A 94 18.04 0.93 2.01
N LEU A 95 17.57 1.90 1.24
CA LEU A 95 17.62 1.88 -0.22
C LEU A 95 18.92 2.52 -0.72
N ARG A 96 19.37 2.09 -1.90
CA ARG A 96 20.45 2.75 -2.63
C ARG A 96 20.04 4.14 -3.11
N PRO A 97 21.00 5.06 -3.36
CA PRO A 97 20.69 6.42 -3.80
C PRO A 97 19.80 6.50 -5.04
N GLU A 98 20.00 5.63 -6.04
CA GLU A 98 19.23 5.61 -7.28
C GLU A 98 17.74 5.29 -7.02
N ALA A 99 17.49 4.36 -6.09
CA ALA A 99 16.14 4.03 -5.65
C ALA A 99 15.48 5.17 -4.88
N LEU A 100 16.26 5.91 -4.07
CA LEU A 100 15.76 7.11 -3.37
C LEU A 100 15.42 8.24 -4.35
N THR A 101 16.25 8.46 -5.37
CA THR A 101 15.97 9.43 -6.43
C THR A 101 14.68 9.07 -7.17
N PHE A 102 14.48 7.80 -7.51
CA PHE A 102 13.24 7.34 -8.13
C PHE A 102 12.01 7.57 -7.23
N LEU A 103 12.10 7.26 -5.93
CA LEU A 103 11.02 7.57 -4.98
C LEU A 103 10.67 9.06 -4.93
N GLN A 104 11.66 9.93 -5.07
CA GLN A 104 11.49 11.39 -5.08
C GLN A 104 10.91 11.93 -6.39
N GLN A 105 10.70 11.11 -7.41
CA GLN A 105 10.11 11.52 -8.69
C GLN A 105 8.59 11.33 -8.75
N HIS A 106 8.03 10.46 -7.90
CA HIS A 106 6.62 10.06 -7.98
C HIS A 106 5.91 10.19 -6.63
N SER A 107 4.59 10.34 -6.66
CA SER A 107 3.80 10.30 -5.43
C SER A 107 3.68 8.88 -4.88
N ARG A 108 3.38 8.74 -3.58
CA ARG A 108 3.19 7.42 -2.96
C ARG A 108 2.06 6.63 -3.62
N LEU A 109 0.95 7.27 -3.97
CA LEU A 109 -0.18 6.58 -4.59
C LEU A 109 0.20 6.06 -5.98
N GLU A 110 0.92 6.85 -6.76
CA GLU A 110 1.43 6.44 -8.08
C GLU A 110 2.37 5.24 -7.97
N LEU A 111 3.33 5.29 -7.03
CA LEU A 111 4.27 4.20 -6.78
C LEU A 111 3.54 2.91 -6.40
N VAL A 112 2.59 2.97 -5.48
CA VAL A 112 1.86 1.78 -5.04
C VAL A 112 0.94 1.24 -6.15
N ALA A 113 0.21 2.09 -6.87
CA ALA A 113 -0.63 1.66 -7.98
C ALA A 113 0.18 1.03 -9.12
N SER A 114 1.38 1.57 -9.41
CA SER A 114 2.23 1.11 -10.51
C SER A 114 3.00 -0.16 -10.14
N LEU A 115 3.55 -0.25 -8.92
CA LEU A 115 4.51 -1.31 -8.58
C LEU A 115 3.89 -2.55 -7.96
N VAL A 116 2.70 -2.44 -7.35
CA VAL A 116 2.02 -3.59 -6.77
C VAL A 116 1.70 -4.68 -7.81
N PRO A 117 1.23 -4.40 -9.04
CA PRO A 117 1.07 -5.41 -10.09
C PRO A 117 2.33 -6.24 -10.35
N LEU A 118 3.53 -5.66 -10.16
CA LEU A 118 4.81 -6.34 -10.36
C LEU A 118 5.12 -7.37 -9.28
N PHE A 119 4.34 -7.46 -8.19
CA PHE A 119 4.59 -8.44 -7.12
C PHE A 119 4.46 -9.90 -7.57
N ILE A 120 3.91 -10.17 -8.75
CA ILE A 120 3.90 -11.52 -9.33
C ILE A 120 4.95 -11.72 -10.42
N ASP A 121 5.72 -10.69 -10.73
CA ASP A 121 6.84 -10.75 -11.66
C ASP A 121 8.01 -11.51 -11.00
N PRO A 122 8.50 -12.60 -11.60
CA PRO A 122 9.57 -13.40 -11.02
C PRO A 122 10.93 -12.70 -11.00
N GLU A 123 11.15 -11.71 -11.85
CA GLU A 123 12.44 -11.03 -11.99
C GLU A 123 12.52 -9.78 -11.11
N VAL A 124 11.43 -9.00 -11.02
CA VAL A 124 11.45 -7.70 -10.34
C VAL A 124 10.46 -7.56 -9.18
N GLY A 125 9.64 -8.57 -8.90
CA GLY A 125 8.62 -8.49 -7.86
C GLY A 125 9.18 -8.27 -6.46
N GLY A 126 10.32 -8.90 -6.14
CA GLY A 126 11.04 -8.68 -4.88
C GLY A 126 11.57 -7.26 -4.76
N GLU A 127 12.18 -6.75 -5.83
CA GLU A 127 12.71 -5.39 -5.88
C GLU A 127 11.59 -4.34 -5.76
N ALA A 128 10.40 -4.61 -6.32
CA ALA A 128 9.25 -3.71 -6.22
C ALA A 128 8.77 -3.63 -4.76
N ALA A 129 8.72 -4.77 -4.07
CA ALA A 129 8.38 -4.81 -2.66
C ALA A 129 9.44 -4.15 -1.77
N VAL A 130 10.73 -4.35 -2.06
CA VAL A 130 11.84 -3.65 -1.39
C VAL A 130 11.69 -2.14 -1.51
N LEU A 131 11.42 -1.64 -2.71
CA LEU A 131 11.23 -0.22 -2.93
C LEU A 131 10.04 0.30 -2.10
N LEU A 132 8.88 -0.35 -2.18
CA LEU A 132 7.67 0.07 -1.45
C LEU A 132 7.83 -0.05 0.07
N ALA A 133 8.55 -1.05 0.57
CA ALA A 133 8.84 -1.21 1.99
C ALA A 133 9.93 -0.25 2.49
N GLY A 134 10.81 0.17 1.59
CA GLY A 134 11.83 1.20 1.79
C GLY A 134 11.31 2.63 1.64
N ILE A 135 10.07 2.82 1.17
CA ILE A 135 9.39 4.13 1.24
C ILE A 135 9.55 4.60 2.67
N PRO A 136 10.20 5.75 2.90
CA PRO A 136 10.72 6.05 4.21
C PRO A 136 9.62 5.96 5.25
N ALA A 137 9.79 4.97 6.11
CA ALA A 137 9.40 5.02 7.50
C ALA A 137 10.16 6.22 8.09
N GLY A 138 9.72 7.45 7.79
CA GLY A 138 10.37 8.68 8.23
C GLY A 138 10.72 8.48 9.69
N SER A 139 11.99 8.69 10.03
CA SER A 139 12.51 8.48 11.38
C SER A 139 11.49 9.00 12.41
N ASP A 140 11.07 8.10 13.30
CA ASP A 140 10.09 8.30 14.38
C ASP A 140 8.64 8.63 14.00
N SER A 141 8.26 8.50 12.74
CA SER A 141 6.88 8.69 12.28
C SER A 141 6.05 7.40 12.36
N MET A 142 4.74 7.56 12.61
CA MET A 142 3.73 6.50 12.50
C MET A 142 3.77 5.74 11.16
N GLN A 143 4.42 6.31 10.13
CA GLN A 143 4.54 5.71 8.80
C GLN A 143 5.42 4.46 8.77
N GLY A 144 6.35 4.31 9.73
CA GLY A 144 7.13 3.06 9.84
C GLY A 144 6.31 1.85 10.23
N GLY A 145 5.24 2.04 11.02
CA GLY A 145 4.27 0.98 11.28
C GLY A 145 3.50 0.58 10.02
N THR A 146 3.32 1.52 9.09
CA THR A 146 2.57 1.31 7.84
C THR A 146 3.30 0.42 6.85
N THR A 147 4.64 0.50 6.77
CA THR A 147 5.47 -0.39 5.95
C THR A 147 5.88 -1.67 6.70
N GLY A 148 5.78 -1.71 8.03
CA GLY A 148 6.24 -2.83 8.86
C GLY A 148 5.67 -4.20 8.47
N ASN A 149 4.41 -4.23 8.03
CA ASN A 149 3.80 -5.47 7.53
C ASN A 149 4.43 -5.98 6.24
N LEU A 150 4.89 -5.09 5.35
CA LEU A 150 5.56 -5.47 4.11
C LEU A 150 7.04 -5.76 4.36
N SER A 151 7.72 -4.91 5.16
CA SER A 151 9.16 -5.06 5.42
C SER A 151 9.49 -6.32 6.22
N SER A 152 8.61 -6.75 7.14
CA SER A 152 8.77 -8.02 7.87
C SER A 152 8.74 -9.28 6.99
N ARG A 153 8.28 -9.15 5.74
CA ARG A 153 8.18 -10.24 4.77
C ARG A 153 9.35 -10.28 3.79
N ILE A 154 10.26 -9.30 3.89
CA ILE A 154 11.48 -9.21 3.10
C ILE A 154 12.63 -9.75 3.94
N LYS A 155 13.44 -10.66 3.38
CA LYS A 155 14.63 -11.18 4.04
C LYS A 155 15.88 -10.66 3.34
N GLU A 156 16.82 -10.14 4.11
CA GLU A 156 18.06 -9.58 3.56
C GLU A 156 18.92 -10.63 2.82
N THR A 157 18.85 -11.90 3.24
CA THR A 157 19.53 -13.02 2.59
C THR A 157 19.15 -13.18 1.12
N ASP A 158 17.91 -12.83 0.77
CA ASP A 158 17.34 -12.96 -0.56
C ASP A 158 17.86 -11.84 -1.50
N TYR A 159 18.72 -10.94 -1.02
CA TYR A 159 19.30 -9.85 -1.83
C TYR A 159 20.82 -9.79 -1.74
N LYS A 160 21.43 -10.58 -0.86
CA LYS A 160 22.89 -10.62 -0.64
C LYS A 160 23.65 -11.49 -1.63
N SER A 161 23.02 -12.50 -2.22
CA SER A 161 23.64 -13.40 -3.20
C SER A 161 23.07 -13.17 -4.60
N ARG A 162 23.93 -13.16 -5.63
CA ARG A 162 23.52 -12.95 -7.03
C ARG A 162 22.52 -14.00 -7.51
N GLU A 163 22.57 -15.20 -6.96
CA GLU A 163 21.68 -16.33 -7.28
C GLU A 163 20.28 -16.18 -6.68
N ASN A 164 20.15 -15.43 -5.58
CA ASN A 164 18.86 -15.23 -4.91
C ASN A 164 18.34 -13.79 -5.04
N GLN A 165 19.06 -12.87 -5.69
CA GLN A 165 18.70 -11.45 -5.76
C GLN A 165 17.25 -11.25 -6.22
N GLY A 166 16.39 -10.88 -5.27
CA GLY A 166 14.98 -10.64 -5.54
C GLY A 166 14.13 -11.90 -5.69
N THR A 167 14.60 -13.07 -5.22
CA THR A 167 13.80 -14.31 -5.17
C THR A 167 12.56 -14.10 -4.32
N TRP A 168 11.50 -13.72 -5.03
CA TRP A 168 10.19 -13.44 -4.50
C TRP A 168 9.32 -14.68 -4.69
N ASN A 169 9.84 -15.82 -4.24
CA ASN A 169 9.23 -17.10 -4.58
C ASN A 169 7.99 -17.39 -3.73
N ASP A 170 6.91 -17.67 -4.47
CA ASP A 170 5.68 -18.35 -4.11
C ASP A 170 4.57 -17.61 -3.35
N ASN A 171 4.78 -16.38 -2.90
CA ASN A 171 3.76 -15.70 -2.09
C ASN A 171 3.42 -14.27 -2.50
N GLY A 172 3.84 -13.77 -3.67
CA GLY A 172 3.43 -12.44 -4.16
C GLY A 172 1.92 -12.17 -4.03
N TYR A 173 1.12 -13.19 -4.36
CA TYR A 173 -0.34 -13.22 -4.15
C TYR A 173 -0.80 -13.01 -2.71
N ASN A 174 -0.01 -13.44 -1.74
CA ASN A 174 -0.28 -13.28 -0.32
C ASN A 174 0.29 -11.97 0.25
N GLN A 175 1.07 -11.20 -0.54
CA GLN A 175 1.70 -9.95 -0.12
C GLN A 175 0.85 -8.70 -0.35
N PHE A 176 -0.19 -8.78 -1.18
CA PHE A 176 -1.02 -7.61 -1.49
C PHE A 176 -1.70 -6.98 -0.26
N SER A 177 -2.07 -7.79 0.72
CA SER A 177 -2.65 -7.27 1.96
C SER A 177 -1.65 -6.52 2.83
N ALA A 178 -0.34 -6.72 2.63
CA ALA A 178 0.72 -6.02 3.34
C ALA A 178 0.91 -4.59 2.82
N VAL A 179 0.51 -4.30 1.57
CA VAL A 179 0.63 -2.96 0.97
C VAL A 179 -0.57 -2.06 1.26
N THR A 180 -1.69 -2.60 1.76
CA THR A 180 -2.92 -1.82 1.97
C THR A 180 -2.70 -0.62 2.88
N GLY A 181 -1.80 -0.72 3.86
CA GLY A 181 -1.44 0.42 4.72
C GLY A 181 -0.84 1.60 3.94
N LEU A 182 -0.12 1.32 2.86
CA LEU A 182 0.55 2.32 2.02
C LEU A 182 -0.40 3.02 1.05
N TYR A 183 -1.67 2.61 0.99
CA TYR A 183 -2.59 3.02 -0.07
C TYR A 183 -3.93 3.57 0.43
N GLY A 184 -4.35 4.69 -0.13
CA GLY A 184 -5.63 5.35 0.18
C GLY A 184 -5.49 6.87 0.32
N LEU A 185 -6.61 7.57 0.49
CA LEU A 185 -6.63 9.04 0.52
C LEU A 185 -5.71 9.66 1.59
N THR A 186 -5.52 8.98 2.72
CA THR A 186 -4.60 9.39 3.81
C THR A 186 -3.12 9.35 3.41
N ASN A 187 -2.79 8.65 2.33
CA ASN A 187 -1.46 8.50 1.76
C ASN A 187 -1.22 9.42 0.54
N SER A 188 -2.12 10.37 0.27
CA SER A 188 -1.88 11.41 -0.75
C SER A 188 -0.77 12.38 -0.32
N THR A 189 -0.06 12.93 -1.31
CA THR A 189 1.05 13.89 -1.11
C THR A 189 0.64 15.04 -0.17
N SER A 190 -0.51 15.66 -0.41
CA SER A 190 -1.02 16.79 0.38
C SER A 190 -1.28 16.38 1.85
N ARG A 191 -1.90 15.22 2.08
CA ARG A 191 -2.18 14.72 3.42
C ARG A 191 -0.93 14.38 4.20
N ILE A 192 0.05 13.73 3.56
CA ILE A 192 1.24 13.30 4.30
C ILE A 192 2.12 14.50 4.65
N HIS A 193 2.32 15.44 3.73
CA HIS A 193 3.16 16.60 4.00
C HIS A 193 2.50 17.61 4.95
N LYS A 194 1.21 17.43 5.30
CA LYS A 194 0.44 18.37 6.15
C LYS A 194 0.57 19.83 5.68
N LYS A 195 0.88 20.02 4.40
CA LYS A 195 1.09 21.29 3.74
C LYS A 195 -0.07 21.47 2.77
N ASN A 196 -0.39 22.72 2.46
CA ASN A 196 -1.18 23.08 1.27
C ASN A 196 -0.34 22.80 0.02
N VAL A 197 0.06 21.54 -0.20
CA VAL A 197 0.56 21.12 -1.51
C VAL A 197 -0.65 21.31 -2.41
N VAL A 198 -0.51 22.23 -3.36
CA VAL A 198 -1.53 22.46 -4.39
C VAL A 198 -1.76 21.11 -5.06
N GLU A 199 -2.96 20.54 -4.86
CA GLU A 199 -3.39 19.38 -5.66
C GLU A 199 -3.18 19.79 -7.12
N LEU A 200 -2.30 19.10 -7.85
CA LEU A 200 -1.98 19.44 -9.23
C LEU A 200 -3.09 18.87 -10.11
N PRO A 201 -4.03 19.70 -10.62
CA PRO A 201 -5.11 19.19 -11.45
C PRO A 201 -4.52 18.57 -12.73
N GLY A 202 -5.02 17.40 -13.12
CA GLY A 202 -4.50 16.66 -14.28
C GLY A 202 -3.18 15.92 -14.01
N SER A 203 -2.80 15.75 -12.73
CA SER A 203 -1.75 14.80 -12.35
C SER A 203 -2.30 13.39 -12.19
N LEU A 204 -1.43 12.39 -12.30
CA LEU A 204 -1.79 11.00 -12.11
C LEU A 204 -2.32 10.74 -10.69
N GLU A 205 -1.67 11.30 -9.65
CA GLU A 205 -2.19 11.24 -8.29
C GLU A 205 -3.60 11.83 -8.18
N SER A 206 -3.90 12.95 -8.86
CA SER A 206 -5.24 13.57 -8.79
C SER A 206 -6.33 12.65 -9.34
N SER A 207 -6.06 11.92 -10.43
CA SER A 207 -6.99 10.93 -10.98
C SER A 207 -7.15 9.71 -10.08
N ILE A 208 -6.08 9.26 -9.41
CA ILE A 208 -6.16 8.21 -8.39
C ILE A 208 -7.02 8.66 -7.21
N ILE A 209 -6.82 9.89 -6.73
CA ILE A 209 -7.60 10.48 -5.63
C ILE A 209 -9.08 10.59 -6.00
N GLU A 210 -9.39 11.03 -7.22
CA GLU A 210 -10.77 11.14 -7.71
C GLU A 210 -11.47 9.78 -7.69
N LEU A 211 -10.84 8.74 -8.25
CA LEU A 211 -11.36 7.38 -8.22
C LEU A 211 -11.60 6.89 -6.78
N LEU A 212 -10.63 7.12 -5.87
CA LEU A 212 -10.75 6.71 -4.47
C LEU A 212 -11.85 7.48 -3.72
N ARG A 213 -12.05 8.77 -4.00
CA ARG A 213 -13.15 9.58 -3.43
C ARG A 213 -14.50 9.09 -3.95
N ASP A 214 -14.61 8.81 -5.24
CA ASP A 214 -15.85 8.30 -5.83
C ASP A 214 -16.20 6.91 -5.30
N LEU A 215 -15.19 6.05 -5.07
CA LEU A 215 -15.37 4.76 -4.42
C LEU A 215 -15.97 4.90 -3.01
N GLU A 216 -15.47 5.83 -2.18
CA GLU A 216 -16.00 6.11 -0.85
C GLU A 216 -17.46 6.64 -0.90
N ASN A 217 -17.81 7.37 -1.96
CA ASN A 217 -19.13 7.98 -2.16
C ASN A 217 -20.14 7.07 -2.89
N ALA A 218 -19.70 5.92 -3.39
CA ALA A 218 -20.54 4.96 -4.12
C ALA A 218 -20.90 3.70 -3.31
N PRO A 219 -21.05 3.75 -1.96
CA PRO A 219 -20.99 2.57 -1.11
C PRO A 219 -21.92 1.47 -1.63
N LEU A 220 -21.34 0.32 -1.90
CA LEU A 220 -22.08 -0.90 -2.09
C LEU A 220 -22.89 -1.14 -0.82
N LYS A 221 -24.21 -1.07 -0.95
CA LYS A 221 -25.04 -1.84 -0.05
C LYS A 221 -24.66 -3.28 -0.33
N PHE A 222 -24.20 -4.01 0.70
CA PHE A 222 -24.34 -5.46 0.63
C PHE A 222 -25.76 -5.65 0.15
N LEU A 223 -25.92 -6.34 -0.96
CA LEU A 223 -27.20 -6.92 -1.26
C LEU A 223 -27.66 -7.51 0.06
N GLU A 224 -28.91 -7.30 0.42
CA GLU A 224 -29.53 -8.21 1.37
C GLU A 224 -29.52 -9.58 0.69
N ILE A 225 -28.34 -10.19 0.58
CA ILE A 225 -28.12 -11.61 0.39
C ILE A 225 -28.56 -12.14 1.75
N GLY A 226 -29.87 -12.03 2.02
CA GLY A 226 -30.53 -12.77 3.07
C GLY A 226 -29.99 -14.17 2.89
N TYR A 227 -29.38 -14.70 3.96
CA TYR A 227 -28.69 -15.98 4.01
C TYR A 227 -29.33 -16.93 3.02
N LEU A 228 -28.73 -17.06 1.84
CA LEU A 228 -29.29 -17.92 0.81
C LEU A 228 -29.00 -19.34 1.28
N HIS A 229 -29.96 -19.87 2.03
CA HIS A 229 -29.89 -21.17 2.66
C HIS A 229 -30.10 -22.22 1.57
N MET A 230 -28.99 -22.77 1.09
CA MET A 230 -29.04 -23.91 0.19
C MET A 230 -29.46 -25.17 0.97
N PRO A 231 -30.51 -25.91 0.55
CA PRO A 231 -30.92 -27.17 1.19
C PRO A 231 -29.96 -28.32 0.84
N GLN A 232 -29.52 -29.09 1.86
CA GLN A 232 -28.60 -30.25 1.75
C GLN A 232 -29.12 -31.35 0.80
N PRO A 233 -28.25 -32.15 0.13
CA PRO A 233 -26.77 -32.23 0.17
C PRO A 233 -26.03 -31.58 -1.03
N HIS A 234 -24.70 -31.43 -0.94
CA HIS A 234 -23.95 -30.47 -1.77
C HIS A 234 -22.60 -30.97 -2.33
N THR A 235 -22.62 -31.60 -3.50
CA THR A 235 -21.42 -31.63 -4.36
C THR A 235 -21.21 -30.25 -5.00
N ILE A 236 -20.02 -30.00 -5.55
CA ILE A 236 -19.74 -28.75 -6.29
C ILE A 236 -20.74 -28.57 -7.44
N GLU A 237 -21.10 -29.66 -8.11
CA GLU A 237 -22.05 -29.68 -9.22
C GLU A 237 -23.46 -29.27 -8.77
N THR A 238 -23.92 -29.75 -7.61
CA THR A 238 -25.22 -29.35 -7.06
C THR A 238 -25.24 -27.87 -6.68
N VAL A 239 -24.15 -27.36 -6.08
CA VAL A 239 -24.03 -25.93 -5.74
C VAL A 239 -24.06 -25.07 -7.00
N ARG A 240 -23.33 -25.47 -8.04
CA ARG A 240 -23.29 -24.76 -9.31
C ARG A 240 -24.67 -24.71 -9.97
N LYS A 241 -25.35 -25.86 -10.11
CA LYS A 241 -26.72 -25.91 -10.67
C LYS A 241 -27.72 -25.05 -9.89
N TRP A 242 -27.59 -25.02 -8.56
CA TRP A 242 -28.45 -24.18 -7.72
C TRP A 242 -28.17 -22.69 -7.99
N ILE A 243 -26.91 -22.29 -8.12
CA ILE A 243 -26.51 -20.91 -8.48
C ILE A 243 -27.00 -20.53 -9.87
N ASP A 244 -26.96 -21.45 -10.85
CA ASP A 244 -27.42 -21.19 -12.23
C ASP A 244 -28.91 -20.82 -12.29
N GLY A 245 -29.69 -21.21 -11.27
CA GLY A 245 -31.10 -20.82 -11.10
C GLY A 245 -31.32 -19.44 -10.49
N HIS A 246 -30.27 -18.73 -10.07
CA HIS A 246 -30.35 -17.42 -9.42
C HIS A 246 -29.84 -16.31 -10.34
N GLN A 247 -30.45 -15.14 -10.24
CA GLN A 247 -30.04 -13.98 -11.02
C GLN A 247 -28.85 -13.27 -10.36
N LEU A 248 -27.93 -12.77 -11.20
CA LEU A 248 -26.89 -11.85 -10.78
C LEU A 248 -27.55 -10.67 -10.04
N PRO A 249 -27.15 -10.39 -8.80
CA PRO A 249 -27.74 -9.29 -8.08
C PRO A 249 -27.38 -7.93 -8.71
N LEU A 250 -28.37 -7.05 -8.85
CA LEU A 250 -28.18 -5.75 -9.49
C LEU A 250 -27.47 -4.75 -8.56
N PRO A 251 -26.48 -3.99 -9.07
CA PRO A 251 -25.79 -2.97 -8.29
C PRO A 251 -26.71 -1.75 -8.08
N SER A 252 -26.44 -0.97 -7.03
CA SER A 252 -27.14 0.30 -6.81
C SER A 252 -26.88 1.29 -7.96
N THR A 253 -27.75 2.29 -8.15
CA THR A 253 -27.54 3.35 -9.15
C THR A 253 -26.18 4.06 -8.99
N LYS A 254 -25.75 4.29 -7.74
CA LYS A 254 -24.44 4.92 -7.46
C LYS A 254 -23.28 4.02 -7.87
N THR A 255 -23.37 2.74 -7.50
CA THR A 255 -22.37 1.73 -7.88
C THR A 255 -22.29 1.57 -9.39
N LYS A 256 -23.44 1.50 -10.08
CA LYS A 256 -23.50 1.41 -11.53
C LYS A 256 -22.80 2.61 -12.19
N LYS A 257 -23.10 3.84 -11.73
CA LYS A 257 -22.44 5.05 -12.22
C LYS A 257 -20.92 5.01 -12.01
N PHE A 258 -20.47 4.59 -10.82
CA PHE A 258 -19.03 4.42 -10.54
C PHE A 258 -18.38 3.43 -11.51
N VAL A 259 -18.99 2.25 -11.70
CA VAL A 259 -18.47 1.23 -12.62
C VAL A 259 -18.43 1.75 -14.05
N GLU A 260 -19.49 2.41 -14.53
CA GLU A 260 -19.54 2.99 -15.87
C GLU A 260 -18.45 4.06 -16.09
N GLN A 261 -18.17 4.86 -15.06
CA GLN A 261 -17.14 5.91 -15.12
C GLN A 261 -15.71 5.35 -15.14
N TYR A 262 -15.45 4.27 -14.40
CA TYR A 262 -14.08 3.80 -14.15
C TYR A 262 -13.77 2.43 -14.76
N LYS A 263 -14.68 1.80 -15.49
CA LYS A 263 -14.43 0.49 -16.13
C LYS A 263 -13.18 0.54 -17.01
N GLY A 264 -12.28 -0.42 -16.82
CA GLY A 264 -11.07 -0.56 -17.64
C GLY A 264 -9.79 -0.72 -16.85
N ASP A 265 -8.68 -0.50 -17.54
CA ASP A 265 -7.35 -0.90 -17.09
C ASP A 265 -6.78 0.02 -16.01
N PHE A 266 -7.05 1.33 -16.10
CA PHE A 266 -6.64 2.29 -15.06
C PHE A 266 -7.19 1.90 -13.68
N ALA A 267 -8.51 1.71 -13.57
CA ALA A 267 -9.11 1.30 -12.31
C ALA A 267 -8.64 -0.09 -11.87
N THR A 268 -8.34 -0.99 -12.82
CA THR A 268 -7.80 -2.32 -12.52
C THR A 268 -6.45 -2.23 -11.79
N MET A 269 -5.54 -1.38 -12.25
CA MET A 269 -4.26 -1.15 -11.57
C MET A 269 -4.45 -0.42 -10.24
N VAL A 270 -5.24 0.66 -10.24
CA VAL A 270 -5.44 1.54 -9.08
C VAL A 270 -6.15 0.84 -7.91
N MET A 271 -7.03 -0.12 -8.19
CA MET A 271 -7.77 -0.83 -7.15
C MET A 271 -7.02 -2.06 -6.60
N LEU A 272 -6.03 -2.60 -7.31
CA LEU A 272 -5.28 -3.79 -6.87
C LEU A 272 -4.70 -3.69 -5.44
N PRO A 273 -4.12 -2.55 -4.98
CA PRO A 273 -3.60 -2.45 -3.61
C PRO A 273 -4.68 -2.52 -2.52
N LYS A 274 -5.97 -2.45 -2.90
CA LYS A 274 -7.14 -2.59 -2.00
C LYS A 274 -7.68 -4.02 -1.89
N ILE A 275 -7.04 -5.00 -2.56
CA ILE A 275 -7.41 -6.41 -2.46
C ILE A 275 -7.26 -6.91 -1.01
N GLY A 276 -8.19 -7.75 -0.56
CA GLY A 276 -8.26 -8.21 0.82
C GLY A 276 -7.19 -9.24 1.20
N GLN A 277 -7.26 -9.72 2.44
CA GLN A 277 -6.46 -10.87 2.87
C GLN A 277 -6.80 -12.10 2.01
N PRO A 278 -5.80 -12.89 1.58
CA PRO A 278 -5.99 -14.06 0.71
C PRO A 278 -6.89 -15.14 1.33
N GLN A 279 -7.07 -15.14 2.65
CA GLN A 279 -7.97 -16.04 3.36
C GLN A 279 -9.09 -15.25 4.03
N GLY A 280 -10.30 -15.34 3.50
CA GLY A 280 -11.47 -14.65 4.05
C GLY A 280 -12.59 -14.49 3.03
N LEU A 281 -13.68 -13.87 3.48
CA LEU A 281 -14.69 -13.32 2.57
C LEU A 281 -14.03 -12.26 1.70
N LEU A 282 -14.51 -12.14 0.46
CA LEU A 282 -14.18 -11.00 -0.38
C LEU A 282 -14.59 -9.72 0.33
N ASN A 283 -13.70 -8.72 0.31
CA ASN A 283 -14.04 -7.41 0.82
C ASN A 283 -14.88 -6.63 -0.21
N LEU A 284 -15.48 -5.52 0.22
CA LEU A 284 -16.29 -4.68 -0.65
C LEU A 284 -15.55 -4.17 -1.89
N ASN A 285 -14.24 -3.92 -1.79
CA ASN A 285 -13.44 -3.45 -2.93
C ASN A 285 -13.35 -4.51 -4.03
N GLU A 286 -13.18 -5.76 -3.65
CA GLU A 286 -13.11 -6.88 -4.58
C GLU A 286 -14.41 -7.09 -5.35
N TYR A 287 -15.54 -6.64 -4.80
CA TYR A 287 -16.82 -6.63 -5.52
C TYR A 287 -16.79 -5.63 -6.66
N TYR A 288 -16.35 -4.39 -6.40
CA TYR A 288 -16.16 -3.41 -7.49
C TYR A 288 -15.21 -3.93 -8.55
N MET A 289 -14.13 -4.60 -8.13
CA MET A 289 -13.14 -5.16 -9.07
C MET A 289 -13.76 -6.17 -10.05
N MET A 290 -14.74 -6.98 -9.63
CA MET A 290 -15.47 -7.88 -10.54
C MET A 290 -16.20 -7.08 -11.63
N TRP A 291 -16.95 -6.06 -11.24
CA TRP A 291 -17.70 -5.21 -12.16
C TRP A 291 -16.81 -4.36 -13.06
N LEU A 292 -15.73 -3.78 -12.50
CA LEU A 292 -14.73 -3.01 -13.25
C LEU A 292 -14.04 -3.85 -14.32
N THR A 293 -13.98 -5.17 -14.14
CA THR A 293 -13.38 -6.10 -15.10
C THR A 293 -14.40 -6.86 -15.96
N GLY A 294 -15.71 -6.65 -15.77
CA GLY A 294 -16.77 -7.32 -16.52
C GLY A 294 -16.90 -8.80 -16.20
N ARG A 295 -16.53 -9.23 -14.98
CA ARG A 295 -16.51 -10.62 -14.53
C ARG A 295 -17.54 -10.93 -13.46
N GLU A 296 -18.50 -10.03 -13.24
CA GLU A 296 -19.57 -10.19 -12.26
C GLU A 296 -20.36 -11.49 -12.47
N ASN A 297 -20.69 -11.87 -13.71
CA ASN A 297 -21.42 -13.11 -14.01
C ASN A 297 -20.67 -14.38 -13.57
N GLU A 298 -19.34 -14.35 -13.60
CA GLU A 298 -18.49 -15.51 -13.29
C GLU A 298 -18.25 -15.64 -11.77
N TYR A 299 -18.08 -14.51 -11.07
CA TYR A 299 -17.59 -14.51 -9.69
C TYR A 299 -18.58 -13.99 -8.65
N TRP A 300 -19.76 -13.50 -9.02
CA TRP A 300 -20.80 -13.13 -8.04
C TRP A 300 -21.19 -14.25 -7.04
N PRO A 301 -21.04 -15.56 -7.33
CA PRO A 301 -21.34 -16.56 -6.33
C PRO A 301 -20.31 -16.60 -5.19
N ALA A 302 -19.13 -16.02 -5.39
CA ALA A 302 -18.12 -15.84 -4.34
C ALA A 302 -18.60 -14.90 -3.21
N LEU A 303 -19.61 -14.07 -3.50
CA LEU A 303 -20.24 -13.14 -2.56
C LEU A 303 -21.20 -13.84 -1.59
N LEU A 304 -21.64 -15.05 -1.94
CA LEU A 304 -22.68 -15.75 -1.21
C LEU A 304 -22.14 -16.30 0.11
N ASN A 305 -22.86 -16.03 1.21
CA ASN A 305 -22.58 -16.69 2.47
C ASN A 305 -23.19 -18.11 2.48
N LEU A 306 -22.49 -19.05 1.85
CA LEU A 306 -22.93 -20.43 1.77
C LEU A 306 -22.47 -21.22 3.00
N ASN A 307 -23.41 -21.68 3.84
CA ASN A 307 -23.11 -22.59 4.95
C ASN A 307 -22.57 -23.94 4.45
N SER A 308 -22.97 -24.34 3.24
CA SER A 308 -22.54 -25.53 2.53
C SER A 308 -22.04 -25.17 1.13
N GLY A 309 -21.01 -25.86 0.62
CA GLY A 309 -20.35 -25.43 -0.63
C GLY A 309 -19.26 -24.37 -0.44
N GLN A 310 -18.77 -24.18 0.79
CA GLN A 310 -17.63 -23.32 1.10
C GLN A 310 -16.40 -23.62 0.22
N LYS A 311 -16.18 -24.89 -0.14
CA LYS A 311 -15.09 -25.28 -1.05
C LYS A 311 -15.23 -24.63 -2.43
N TYR A 312 -16.44 -24.61 -3.00
CA TYR A 312 -16.71 -23.96 -4.28
C TYR A 312 -16.54 -22.44 -4.19
N ARG A 313 -17.12 -21.81 -3.15
CA ARG A 313 -16.95 -20.37 -2.89
C ARG A 313 -15.48 -19.98 -2.77
N ASN A 314 -14.72 -20.68 -1.92
CA ASN A 314 -13.31 -20.38 -1.70
C ASN A 314 -12.47 -20.57 -2.98
N GLN A 315 -12.84 -21.54 -3.83
CA GLN A 315 -12.23 -21.72 -5.14
C GLN A 315 -12.50 -20.51 -6.05
N LEU A 316 -13.75 -20.04 -6.14
CA LEU A 316 -14.08 -18.82 -6.91
C LEU A 316 -13.33 -17.58 -6.42
N ILE A 317 -13.22 -17.38 -5.10
CA ILE A 317 -12.45 -16.28 -4.51
C ILE A 317 -10.99 -16.35 -4.96
N LYS A 318 -10.38 -17.53 -4.86
CA LYS A 318 -8.98 -17.76 -5.26
C LYS A 318 -8.78 -17.51 -6.75
N ASP A 319 -9.70 -17.99 -7.58
CA ASP A 319 -9.64 -17.85 -9.03
C ASP A 319 -9.84 -16.39 -9.47
N PHE A 320 -10.77 -15.66 -8.86
CA PHE A 320 -10.96 -14.24 -9.11
C PHE A 320 -9.72 -13.42 -8.78
N ARG A 321 -9.14 -13.62 -7.58
CA ARG A 321 -7.93 -12.91 -7.16
C ARG A 321 -6.76 -13.19 -8.10
N LYS A 322 -6.59 -14.45 -8.50
CA LYS A 322 -5.59 -14.86 -9.50
C LYS A 322 -5.79 -14.13 -10.82
N TYR A 323 -7.03 -14.15 -11.34
CA TYR A 323 -7.38 -13.45 -12.56
C TYR A 323 -7.09 -11.95 -12.46
N TYR A 324 -7.56 -11.29 -11.40
CA TYR A 324 -7.48 -9.84 -11.27
C TYR A 324 -6.03 -9.34 -11.17
N VAL A 325 -5.22 -10.01 -10.35
CA VAL A 325 -3.78 -9.71 -10.23
C VAL A 325 -3.08 -9.94 -11.57
N LYS A 326 -3.34 -11.07 -12.24
CA LYS A 326 -2.74 -11.35 -13.55
C LYS A 326 -3.14 -10.30 -14.58
N LYS A 327 -4.42 -9.94 -14.64
CA LYS A 327 -4.90 -8.88 -15.52
C LYS A 327 -4.16 -7.56 -15.25
N ALA A 328 -4.06 -7.14 -13.98
CA ALA A 328 -3.37 -5.92 -13.61
C ALA A 328 -1.89 -5.92 -14.01
N TYR A 329 -1.22 -7.06 -13.91
CA TYR A 329 0.16 -7.25 -14.35
C TYR A 329 0.30 -7.16 -15.87
N ASP A 330 -0.57 -7.85 -16.61
CA ASP A 330 -0.51 -7.96 -18.07
C ASP A 330 -0.72 -6.60 -18.79
N ILE A 331 -1.48 -5.67 -18.19
CA ILE A 331 -1.76 -4.33 -18.75
C ILE A 331 -0.49 -3.62 -19.28
N CYS A 332 0.61 -3.65 -18.52
CA CYS A 332 1.86 -3.01 -18.92
C CYS A 332 2.82 -3.96 -19.66
N GLN A 333 2.51 -5.25 -19.77
CA GLN A 333 3.33 -6.22 -20.51
C GLN A 333 2.90 -6.33 -21.98
N GLU A 334 1.61 -6.19 -22.28
CA GLU A 334 1.07 -6.34 -23.64
C GLU A 334 1.62 -5.28 -24.61
N GLY A 335 1.94 -4.08 -24.13
CA GLY A 335 2.59 -3.03 -24.92
C GLY A 335 4.05 -3.34 -25.28
N ARG A 336 4.77 -4.13 -24.47
CA ARG A 336 6.18 -4.49 -24.71
C ARG A 336 6.37 -5.59 -25.75
N ALA A 337 5.39 -6.47 -25.92
CA ALA A 337 5.49 -7.55 -26.91
C ALA A 337 5.44 -7.02 -28.35
N ASN A 338 4.98 -5.79 -28.55
CA ASN A 338 4.80 -5.15 -29.86
C ASN A 338 5.79 -4.01 -30.15
N SER A 339 6.74 -3.73 -29.24
CA SER A 339 7.76 -2.67 -29.36
C SER A 339 9.15 -3.24 -29.57
#